data_AF-A0A8B3T9A5-F1
#
_entry.id   AF-A0A8B3T9A5-F1
#
_cell.length_a   1.000
_cell.length_b   1.000
_cell.length_c   1.000
_cell.angle_alpha   90.00
_cell.angle_beta   90.00
_cell.angle_gamma   90.00
#
_symmetry.space_group_name_H-M   'P 1'
#
loop_
_entity.id
_entity.type
_entity.pdbx_description
1 polymer ?
#
loop_
_entity_poly.entity_id
_entity_poly.type
_entity_poly.pdbx_seq_one_letter_code
_entity_poly.pdbx_strand_id
1 'polypeptide(L)'
;MTNSNLVAVFNGQIANQPLQLCNARDLHQFLEAKTQFGNWISDRISDYGFTQNEDYIIVTERTNGRPRKEYHITLDMGKELAMVERNEK
;
A
#
# COMPACT_ATOMS: atom_id res chain seq x y z
N MET A 1 3.04 14.14 20.19
CA MET A 1 4.00 14.65 19.17
C MET A 1 4.43 13.44 18.36
N THR A 2 3.94 13.12 17.16
CA THR A 2 3.35 13.87 16.04
C THR A 2 2.21 13.03 15.43
N ASN A 3 0.94 13.39 15.67
CA ASN A 3 -0.19 12.76 14.98
C ASN A 3 -0.32 13.39 13.58
N SER A 4 0.60 13.05 12.71
CA SER A 4 0.41 13.28 11.28
C SER A 4 -0.56 12.20 10.78
N ASN A 5 -1.86 12.47 10.92
CA ASN A 5 -3.00 11.60 10.57
C ASN A 5 -3.16 11.37 9.06
N LEU A 6 -2.08 11.37 8.29
CA LEU A 6 -2.13 11.35 6.83
C LEU A 6 -1.06 10.40 6.28
N VAL A 7 -1.48 9.53 5.35
CA VAL A 7 -0.57 8.72 4.54
C VAL A 7 0.05 9.63 3.48
N ALA A 8 1.39 9.62 3.37
CA ALA A 8 2.08 10.42 2.38
C ALA A 8 1.78 9.92 0.96
N VAL A 9 1.49 10.85 0.06
CA VAL A 9 1.36 10.60 -1.38
C VAL A 9 2.55 11.18 -2.12
N PHE A 10 2.94 10.54 -3.21
CA PHE A 10 4.04 10.97 -4.05
C PHE A 10 3.74 10.74 -5.53
N ASN A 11 4.41 11.52 -6.38
CA ASN A 11 4.38 11.30 -7.82
C ASN A 11 5.14 10.02 -8.16
N GLY A 12 4.48 9.09 -8.83
CA GLY A 12 5.07 7.87 -9.36
C GLY A 12 4.56 7.59 -10.77
N GLN A 13 4.90 6.41 -11.30
CA GLN A 13 4.42 5.96 -12.59
C GLN A 13 4.02 4.49 -12.53
N ILE A 14 2.88 4.17 -13.14
CA ILE A 14 2.40 2.81 -13.38
C ILE A 14 2.09 2.71 -14.87
N ALA A 15 2.54 1.64 -15.54
CA ALA A 15 2.39 1.48 -16.98
C ALA A 15 2.83 2.71 -17.82
N ASN A 16 3.92 3.38 -17.41
CA ASN A 16 4.44 4.64 -17.97
C ASN A 16 3.52 5.87 -17.84
N GLN A 17 2.40 5.75 -17.13
CA GLN A 17 1.49 6.87 -16.86
C GLN A 17 1.84 7.51 -15.51
N PRO A 18 1.99 8.85 -15.46
CA PRO A 18 2.21 9.55 -14.19
C PRO A 18 0.96 9.51 -13.33
N LEU A 19 1.10 9.07 -12.08
CA LEU A 19 0.01 8.96 -11.11
C LEU A 19 0.47 9.36 -9.71
N GLN A 20 -0.48 9.77 -8.87
CA GLN A 20 -0.24 9.83 -7.43
C GLN A 20 -0.33 8.42 -6.85
N LEU A 21 0.70 8.04 -6.10
CA LEU A 21 0.78 6.77 -5.41
C LEU A 21 0.99 7.02 -3.91
N CYS A 22 0.73 6.00 -3.11
CA CYS A 22 1.17 5.96 -1.71
C CYS A 22 1.85 4.63 -1.40
N ASN A 23 2.58 4.59 -0.29
CA ASN A 23 3.20 3.35 0.17
C ASN A 23 2.17 2.53 0.97
N ALA A 24 1.94 1.29 0.55
CA ALA A 24 0.98 0.40 1.22
C ALA A 24 1.36 0.10 2.67
N ARG A 25 2.65 0.16 3.03
CA ARG A 25 3.10 -0.03 4.42
C ARG A 25 2.71 1.13 5.31
N ASP A 26 2.84 2.35 4.81
CA ASP A 26 2.41 3.53 5.55
C ASP A 26 0.90 3.50 5.74
N LEU A 27 0.15 3.05 4.72
CA LEU A 27 -1.28 2.81 4.83
C LEU A 27 -1.61 1.71 5.86
N HIS A 28 -0.93 0.56 5.82
CA HIS A 28 -1.10 -0.53 6.79
C HIS A 28 -0.90 -0.06 8.23
N GLN A 29 0.16 0.70 8.47
CA GLN A 29 0.45 1.29 9.79
C GLN A 29 -0.62 2.32 10.18
N PHE A 30 -1.05 3.17 9.25
CA PHE A 30 -2.09 4.16 9.49
C PHE A 30 -3.46 3.54 9.84
N LEU A 31 -3.82 2.43 9.19
CA LEU A 31 -5.06 1.71 9.46
C LEU A 31 -4.99 0.88 10.73
N GLU A 32 -3.80 0.66 11.29
CA GLU A 32 -3.53 -0.20 12.44
C GLU A 32 -4.01 -1.64 12.20
N ALA A 33 -3.84 -2.13 10.97
CA ALA A 33 -4.24 -3.48 10.59
C ALA A 33 -3.46 -4.52 11.42
N LYS A 34 -4.19 -5.47 12.02
CA LYS A 34 -3.64 -6.42 13.01
C LYS A 34 -2.77 -7.52 12.39
N THR A 35 -2.99 -7.82 11.11
CA THR A 35 -2.24 -8.84 10.38
C THR A 35 -0.87 -8.33 9.98
N GLN A 36 0.12 -9.22 9.90
CA GLN A 36 1.45 -8.85 9.43
C GLN A 36 1.37 -8.36 7.98
N PHE A 37 2.01 -7.23 7.68
CA PHE A 37 1.94 -6.57 6.37
C PHE A 37 2.02 -7.51 5.15
N GLY A 38 2.94 -8.48 5.17
CA GLY A 38 3.13 -9.38 4.03
C GLY A 38 1.90 -10.23 3.72
N ASN A 39 1.25 -10.75 4.77
CA ASN A 39 0.00 -11.49 4.63
C ASN A 39 -1.12 -10.52 4.27
N TRP A 40 -1.23 -9.40 5.01
CA TRP A 40 -2.24 -8.38 4.77
C TRP A 40 -2.31 -7.92 3.30
N ILE A 41 -1.18 -7.51 2.72
CA ILE A 41 -1.18 -7.02 1.34
C ILE A 41 -1.46 -8.14 0.33
N SER A 42 -0.99 -9.37 0.61
CA SER A 42 -1.25 -10.52 -0.26
C SER A 42 -2.72 -10.90 -0.26
N ASP A 43 -3.34 -10.95 0.92
CA ASP A 43 -4.74 -11.28 1.11
C ASP A 43 -5.61 -10.21 0.43
N ARG A 44 -5.33 -8.93 0.68
CA ARG A 44 -6.10 -7.83 0.07
C ARG A 44 -5.93 -7.73 -1.45
N ILE A 45 -4.74 -8.04 -1.99
CA ILE A 45 -4.57 -8.15 -3.44
C ILE A 45 -5.45 -9.26 -4.01
N SER A 46 -5.49 -10.43 -3.34
CA SER A 46 -6.27 -11.58 -3.77
C SER A 46 -7.78 -11.35 -3.64
N ASP A 47 -8.23 -10.82 -2.50
CA ASP A 47 -9.66 -10.64 -2.17
C ASP A 47 -10.36 -9.66 -3.11
N TYR A 48 -9.65 -8.58 -3.48
CA TYR A 48 -10.19 -7.49 -4.30
C TYR A 48 -9.77 -7.57 -5.77
N GLY A 49 -8.92 -8.54 -6.14
CA GLY A 49 -8.48 -8.74 -7.51
C GLY A 49 -7.57 -7.63 -8.05
N PHE A 50 -6.79 -6.98 -7.18
CA PHE A 50 -5.88 -5.91 -7.60
C PHE A 50 -4.79 -6.45 -8.53
N THR A 51 -4.49 -5.69 -9.58
CA THR A 51 -3.58 -6.12 -10.65
C THR A 51 -2.26 -5.35 -10.61
N GLN A 52 -1.15 -6.09 -10.71
CA GLN A 52 0.18 -5.49 -10.81
C GLN A 52 0.34 -4.73 -12.13
N ASN A 53 0.92 -3.54 -12.07
CA ASN A 53 1.04 -2.57 -13.16
C ASN A 53 -0.28 -1.89 -13.58
N GLU A 54 -1.33 -2.03 -12.77
CA GLU A 54 -2.58 -1.28 -12.89
C GLU A 54 -2.89 -0.60 -11.54
N ASP A 55 -3.03 -1.39 -10.48
CA ASP A 55 -3.37 -0.91 -9.13
C ASP A 55 -2.14 -0.71 -8.24
N TYR A 56 -1.06 -1.44 -8.51
CA TYR A 56 0.16 -1.35 -7.73
C TYR A 56 1.41 -1.75 -8.50
N ILE A 57 2.57 -1.35 -7.96
CA ILE A 57 3.88 -1.84 -8.36
C ILE A 57 4.66 -2.32 -7.14
N ILE A 58 5.56 -3.28 -7.36
CA ILE A 58 6.45 -3.79 -6.31
C ILE A 58 7.80 -3.09 -6.43
N VAL A 59 8.22 -2.46 -5.34
CA VAL A 59 9.53 -1.83 -5.21
C VAL A 59 10.38 -2.67 -4.26
N THR A 60 11.62 -2.93 -4.67
CA THR A 60 12.58 -3.62 -3.81
C THR A 60 13.41 -2.58 -3.07
N GLU A 61 13.23 -2.50 -1.76
CA GLU A 61 14.04 -1.66 -0.90
C GLU A 61 15.28 -2.43 -0.45
N ARG A 62 16.46 -1.86 -0.71
CA ARG A 62 17.73 -2.45 -0.27
C ARG A 62 17.89 -2.17 1.22
N THR A 63 18.14 -3.23 1.97
CA THR A 63 18.46 -3.15 3.40
C THR A 63 19.87 -3.70 3.62
N ASN A 64 20.41 -3.56 4.83
CA ASN A 64 21.68 -4.19 5.22
C ASN A 64 21.59 -5.73 5.28
N GLY A 65 20.42 -6.32 5.06
CA GLY A 65 20.18 -7.75 5.04
C GLY A 65 19.34 -8.15 3.83
N ARG A 66 18.30 -8.96 4.05
CA ARG A 66 17.39 -9.37 2.96
C ARG A 66 16.64 -8.15 2.43
N PRO A 67 16.71 -7.88 1.10
CA PRO A 67 15.91 -6.83 0.49
C PRO A 67 14.43 -7.01 0.79
N ARG A 68 13.74 -5.90 1.04
CA ARG A 68 12.33 -5.89 1.41
C ARG A 68 11.48 -5.56 0.19
N LYS A 69 10.31 -6.20 0.09
CA LYS A 69 9.29 -5.82 -0.88
C LYS A 69 8.39 -4.74 -0.27
N GLU A 70 8.34 -3.61 -0.95
CA GLU A 70 7.39 -2.54 -0.72
C GLU A 70 6.41 -2.46 -1.89
N TYR A 71 5.23 -1.93 -1.62
CA TYR A 71 4.16 -1.82 -2.61
C TYR A 71 3.79 -0.35 -2.73
N HIS A 72 3.91 0.21 -3.93
CA HIS A 72 3.36 1.51 -4.25
C HIS A 72 2.02 1.28 -4.92
N ILE A 73 0.97 1.81 -4.33
CA ILE A 73 -0.42 1.56 -4.73
C ILE A 73 -1.06 2.83 -5.25
N THR A 74 -2.02 2.69 -6.16
CA THR A 74 -2.85 3.81 -6.60
C THR A 74 -3.67 4.36 -5.44
N LEU A 75 -4.08 5.64 -5.55
CA LEU A 75 -4.98 6.22 -4.55
C LEU A 75 -6.33 5.49 -4.49
N ASP A 76 -6.79 4.92 -5.59
CA ASP A 76 -8.06 4.21 -5.63
C ASP A 76 -7.96 2.87 -4.89
N MET A 77 -6.90 2.07 -5.14
CA MET A 77 -6.60 0.89 -4.31
C MET A 77 -6.48 1.27 -2.83
N GLY A 78 -5.75 2.35 -2.51
CA GLY A 78 -5.60 2.81 -1.13
C GLY A 78 -6.91 3.19 -0.43
N LYS A 79 -7.87 3.79 -1.15
CA LYS A 79 -9.21 4.11 -0.61
C LYS A 79 -10.01 2.85 -0.33
N GLU A 80 -10.01 1.90 -1.25
CA GLU A 80 -10.71 0.62 -1.07
C GLU A 80 -10.21 -0.10 0.17
N LEU A 81 -8.88 -0.21 0.33
CA LEU A 81 -8.28 -0.80 1.54
C LEU A 81 -8.67 -0.05 2.82
N ALA A 82 -8.68 1.28 2.79
CA ALA A 82 -9.08 2.08 3.95
C ALA A 82 -10.55 1.92 4.32
N MET A 83 -11.44 1.72 3.34
CA MET A 83 -12.87 1.47 3.57
C MET A 83 -13.08 0.10 4.24
N VAL A 84 -12.36 -0.92 3.79
CA VAL A 84 -12.48 -2.30 4.29
C VAL A 84 -12.02 -2.41 5.73
N GLU A 85 -10.83 -1.91 6.04
CA GLU A 85 -10.27 -1.97 7.40
C GLU A 85 -11.10 -1.17 8.42
N ARG A 86 -11.86 -0.17 7.96
CA ARG A 86 -12.79 0.59 8.82
C ARG A 86 -14.10 -0.14 9.09
N ASN A 87 -14.55 -1.01 8.19
CA ASN A 87 -15.74 -1.82 8.39
C ASN A 87 -15.46 -3.08 9.25
N GLU A 88 -14.20 -3.51 9.33
CA GLU A 88 -13.75 -4.61 10.21
C GLU A 88 -13.42 -4.14 11.65
N LYS A 89 -13.48 -2.83 11.92
CA LYS A 89 -13.34 -2.23 13.26
C LYS A 89 -14.69 -2.06 13.95
#